data_AF-A0A966E1C4-F1
#
_entry.id   AF-A0A966E1C4-F1
#
_cell.length_a   1.000
_cell.length_b   1.000
_cell.length_c   1.000
_cell.angle_alpha   90.00
_cell.angle_beta   90.00
_cell.angle_gamma   90.00
#
_symmetry.space_group_name_H-M   'P 1'
#
loop_
_entity.id
_entity.type
_entity.pdbx_description
1 polymer ?
#
loop_
_entity_poly.entity_id
_entity_poly.type
_entity_poly.pdbx_seq_one_letter_code
_entity_poly.pdbx_strand_id
1 'polypeptide(L)' 'MATAAIKDALNKSQMLSAISEGSGMSKKEVSAVLDELSSVIHRHLKKRGGAGYCTIPGLMKIKTIRKPATKARPGVN' A
#
# COMPACT_ATOMS: atom_id res chain seq x y z
N MET A 1 -0.49 12.33 -19.12
CA MET A 1 -0.39 11.05 -18.37
C MET A 1 0.72 10.24 -19.02
N ALA A 2 1.73 9.79 -18.26
CA ALA A 2 2.79 8.95 -18.79
C ALA A 2 2.22 7.58 -19.17
N THR A 3 2.20 7.26 -20.46
CA THR A 3 1.58 6.06 -21.05
C THR A 3 2.60 4.96 -21.37
N ALA A 4 3.88 5.17 -21.06
CA ALA A 4 4.95 4.22 -21.34
C ALA A 4 5.04 3.15 -20.23
N ALA A 5 5.13 1.87 -20.64
CA ALA A 5 5.29 0.76 -19.73
C ALA A 5 6.65 0.82 -19.01
N ILE A 6 6.61 0.78 -17.68
CA ILE A 6 7.81 0.66 -16.83
C ILE A 6 8.35 -0.76 -17.00
N LYS A 7 9.53 -0.89 -17.63
CA LYS A 7 10.16 -2.20 -17.93
C LYS A 7 10.93 -2.78 -16.75
N ASP A 8 11.50 -1.91 -15.91
CA ASP A 8 12.29 -2.28 -14.74
C ASP A 8 11.59 -1.85 -13.45
N ALA A 9 11.68 -2.66 -12.41
CA ALA A 9 11.09 -2.33 -11.11
C ALA A 9 11.68 -1.00 -10.59
N LEU A 10 10.84 0.01 -10.42
CA LEU A 10 11.27 1.30 -9.89
C LEU A 10 11.71 1.14 -8.43
N ASN A 11 12.88 1.66 -8.10
CA ASN A 11 13.30 1.82 -6.72
C ASN A 11 12.53 2.98 -6.04
N LYS A 12 12.60 3.07 -4.70
CA LYS A 12 11.83 4.06 -3.92
C LYS A 12 12.04 5.50 -4.41
N SER A 13 13.27 5.87 -4.78
CA SER A 13 13.60 7.22 -5.26
C SER A 13 13.11 7.49 -6.68
N GLN A 14 13.11 6.48 -7.56
CA GLN A 14 12.55 6.57 -8.91
C GLN A 14 11.03 6.70 -8.88
N MET A 15 10.33 5.96 -8.00
CA MET A 15 8.88 6.14 -7.82
C MET A 15 8.52 7.56 -7.37
N LEU A 16 9.23 8.10 -6.37
CA LEU A 16 9.02 9.47 -5.90
C LEU A 16 9.24 10.51 -7.01
N SER A 17 10.26 10.28 -7.84
CA SER A 17 10.57 11.18 -8.96
C SER A 17 9.49 11.11 -10.06
N ALA A 18 9.06 9.91 -10.44
CA ALA A 18 7.99 9.72 -11.43
C ALA A 18 6.65 10.34 -10.98
N ILE A 19 6.30 10.22 -9.69
CA ILE A 19 5.09 10.84 -9.14
C ILE A 19 5.22 12.36 -9.09
N SER A 20 6.38 12.88 -8.70
CA SER A 20 6.67 14.32 -8.66
C SER A 20 6.57 14.95 -10.07
N GLU A 21 7.15 14.29 -11.08
CA GLU A 21 7.07 14.72 -12.48
C GLU A 21 5.64 14.66 -13.04
N GLY A 22 4.87 13.63 -12.68
CA GLY A 22 3.49 13.46 -13.15
C GLY A 22 2.45 14.35 -12.46
N SER A 23 2.71 14.78 -11.21
CA SER A 23 1.79 15.59 -10.40
C SER A 23 2.19 17.06 -10.30
N GLY A 24 3.42 17.41 -10.66
CA GLY A 24 3.98 18.76 -10.49
C GLY A 24 4.29 19.13 -9.04
N MET A 25 4.18 18.19 -8.09
CA MET A 25 4.47 18.42 -6.67
C MET A 25 5.96 18.25 -6.37
N SER A 26 6.46 18.90 -5.31
CA SER A 26 7.84 18.70 -4.88
C SER A 26 8.06 17.29 -4.31
N LYS A 27 9.27 16.74 -4.45
CA LYS A 27 9.63 15.42 -3.88
C LYS A 27 9.37 15.34 -2.37
N LYS A 28 9.49 16.47 -1.65
CA LYS A 28 9.21 16.55 -0.20
C LYS A 28 7.73 16.37 0.10
N GLU A 29 6.85 17.03 -0.66
CA GLU A 29 5.40 16.90 -0.49
C GLU A 29 4.91 15.50 -0.86
N VAL A 30 5.46 14.90 -1.93
CA VAL A 30 5.12 13.51 -2.30
C VAL A 30 5.53 12.53 -1.20
N SER A 31 6.69 12.72 -0.56
CA SER A 31 7.08 11.91 0.60
C SER A 31 6.10 12.07 1.76
N ALA A 32 5.74 13.31 2.10
CA ALA A 32 4.81 13.59 3.19
C ALA A 32 3.42 12.96 2.96
N VAL A 33 2.92 12.98 1.73
CA VAL A 33 1.65 12.32 1.36
C VAL A 33 1.74 10.81 1.56
N LEU A 34 2.83 10.16 1.15
CA LEU A 34 3.00 8.72 1.33
C LEU A 34 3.13 8.32 2.80
N ASP A 35 3.80 9.15 3.61
CA ASP A 35 3.92 8.93 5.05
C ASP A 35 2.57 9.07 5.75
N GLU A 36 1.76 10.08 5.41
CA GLU A 36 0.42 10.24 5.97
C GLU A 36 -0.54 9.14 5.48
N LEU A 37 -0.42 8.71 4.23
CA LEU A 37 -1.16 7.56 3.70
C LEU A 37 -0.88 6.29 4.53
N SER A 38 0.39 6.06 4.88
CA SER A 38 0.80 4.96 5.76
C SER A 38 0.17 5.07 7.15
N SER A 39 0.19 6.27 7.75
CA SER A 39 -0.48 6.55 9.04
C SER A 39 -1.98 6.26 9.00
N VAL A 40 -2.68 6.70 7.95
CA VAL A 40 -4.12 6.46 7.76
C VAL A 40 -4.42 4.97 7.59
N ILE A 41 -3.62 4.25 6.81
CA ILE A 41 -3.74 2.79 6.64
C ILE A 41 -3.53 2.09 7.98
N HIS A 42 -2.49 2.47 8.74
CA HIS A 42 -2.24 1.91 10.07
C HIS A 42 -3.43 2.11 11.02
N ARG A 43 -4.06 3.29 11.01
CA ARG A 43 -5.26 3.58 11.82
C ARG A 43 -6.45 2.71 11.40
N HIS A 44 -6.65 2.50 10.10
CA HIS A 44 -7.73 1.64 9.59
C HIS A 44 -7.52 0.16 9.89
N LEU A 45 -6.26 -0.30 9.92
CA LEU A 45 -5.90 -1.71 10.14
C LEU A 45 -5.66 -2.07 11.61
N LYS A 46 -5.88 -1.16 12.57
CA LYS A 46 -5.75 -1.46 14.00
C LYS A 46 -6.68 -2.60 14.41
N LYS A 47 -6.10 -3.62 15.08
CA LYS A 47 -6.81 -4.83 15.56
C LYS A 47 -8.01 -4.56 16.48
N ARG A 48 -8.00 -3.45 17.22
CA ARG A 48 -9.11 -3.00 18.08
C ARG A 48 -9.54 -1.61 17.61
N GLY A 49 -10.81 -1.47 17.24
CA GLY A 49 -11.44 -0.20 16.85
C GLY A 49 -11.14 0.31 15.43
N GLY A 50 -10.34 -0.42 14.62
CA GLY A 50 -10.14 -0.09 13.21
C GLY A 50 -11.23 -0.69 12.31
N ALA A 51 -11.47 -0.07 11.15
CA ALA A 51 -12.44 -0.55 10.15
C ALA A 51 -12.09 -1.94 9.57
N GLY A 52 -10.83 -2.40 9.69
CA GLY A 52 -10.37 -3.70 9.20
C GLY A 52 -10.14 -3.75 7.69
N TYR A 53 -10.52 -2.69 6.99
CA TYR A 53 -10.21 -2.45 5.58
C TYR A 53 -9.96 -0.95 5.32
N CYS A 54 -9.06 -0.66 4.39
CA CYS A 54 -8.79 0.67 3.87
C CYS A 54 -8.98 0.62 2.35
N THR A 55 -9.97 1.35 1.84
CA THR A 55 -10.20 1.46 0.39
C THR A 55 -9.50 2.72 -0.10
N ILE A 56 -8.52 2.57 -0.97
CA ILE A 56 -7.93 3.69 -1.71
C ILE A 56 -8.70 3.81 -3.03
N PRO A 57 -9.49 4.88 -3.22
CA PRO A 57 -10.27 5.06 -4.44
C PRO A 57 -9.38 5.02 -5.69
N GLY A 58 -9.81 4.28 -6.71
CA GLY A 58 -9.09 4.17 -7.99
C GLY A 58 -7.81 3.34 -7.99
N LEU A 59 -7.39 2.79 -6.84
CA LEU A 59 -6.14 2.02 -6.72
C LEU A 59 -6.40 0.61 -6.19
N MET A 60 -6.70 0.48 -4.89
CA MET A 60 -6.78 -0.84 -4.24
C MET A 60 -7.56 -0.83 -2.94
N LYS A 61 -8.09 -2.00 -2.56
CA LYS A 61 -8.69 -2.25 -1.26
C LYS A 61 -7.76 -3.12 -0.41
N ILE A 62 -7.27 -2.56 0.68
CA ILE A 62 -6.41 -3.24 1.65
C ILE A 62 -7.30 -3.85 2.73
N LYS A 63 -7.25 -5.17 2.94
CA LYS A 63 -8.01 -5.88 3.97
C LYS A 63 -7.10 -6.73 4.84
N THR A 64 -7.29 -6.69 6.15
CA THR A 64 -6.64 -7.63 7.08
C THR A 64 -7.48 -8.88 7.23
N ILE A 65 -6.97 -10.04 6.80
CA ILE A 65 -7.60 -11.33 7.02
C ILE A 65 -6.88 -12.04 8.17
N ARG A 66 -7.59 -12.30 9.26
CA ARG A 66 -7.11 -13.17 10.32
C ARG A 66 -7.34 -14.63 9.90
N LYS A 67 -6.27 -15.33 9.54
CA LYS A 67 -6.34 -16.79 9.29
C LYS A 67 -6.49 -17.52 10.63
N PRO A 68 -7.57 -18.30 10.85
CA PRO A 68 -7.71 -19.10 12.06
C PRO A 68 -6.67 -20.22 12.09
N ALA A 69 -6.34 -20.70 13.29
CA ALA A 69 -5.48 -21.86 13.45
C ALA A 69 -6.17 -23.10 12.85
N THR A 70 -5.55 -23.70 11.84
CA THR A 70 -5.98 -24.98 11.29
C THR A 70 -5.54 -26.09 12.25
N LYS A 71 -6.43 -27.05 12.56
CA LYS A 71 -6.07 -28.22 13.37
C LYS A 71 -4.89 -28.96 12.74
N ALA A 72 -3.94 -29.39 13.57
CA ALA A 72 -2.83 -30.23 13.14
C ALA A 72 -3.39 -31.55 12.55
N ARG A 73 -2.89 -31.92 11.37
CA ARG A 73 -3.22 -33.19 10.71
C ARG A 73 -1.90 -33.95 10.52
N PRO A 74 -1.78 -35.22 10.92
CA PRO A 74 -0.61 -36.02 10.60
C PRO A 74 -0.53 -36.15 9.07
N GLY A 75 0.62 -35.76 8.49
CA GLY A 75 0.87 -35.89 7.06
C GLY A 75 1.23 -37.33 6.74
N VAL A 76 0.23 -38.12 6.34
CA VAL A 76 0.46 -39.46 5.81
C VAL A 76 0.32 -39.35 4.28
N ASN A 77 1.40 -39.65 3.55
CA ASN A 77 1.45 -39.73 2.08
C ASN A 77 0.99 -41.11 1.62
#